data_AF-A0A5P2UZ25-F1
#
_entry.id   AF-A0A5P2UZ25-F1
#
_cell.length_a   1.000
_cell.length_b   1.000
_cell.length_c   1.000
_cell.angle_alpha   90.00
_cell.angle_beta   90.00
_cell.angle_gamma   90.00
#
_symmetry.space_group_name_H-M   'P 1'
#
loop_
_entity.id
_entity.type
_entity.pdbx_description
1 polymer ?
#
loop_
_entity_poly.entity_id
_entity_poly.type
_entity_poly.pdbx_seq_one_letter_code
_entity_poly.pdbx_strand_id
1 'polypeptide(L)'
;MTLPPNYEITSGDLGIRRNKAVEAITFGAGGTMLTSAVEGPLLQDGPEPTLQHGAPVRVTQQSRDGEVLGQFAYPLERIFTAPDGSSTYPPDTGVPAILAHPGDPGRYLVLERTWVAGAGYKIRLFDTTTRGATDVRRIDSLKGHKIVPMRKKLVADLATLGLSRVDNTEGMTWGPTLPDGERTLVLVSDDNFAEDAVTQIVALGIR
;
A
#
# COMPACT_ATOMS: atom_id res chain seq x y z
N MET A 1 15.85 4.40 14.36
CA MET A 1 15.72 4.10 12.92
C MET A 1 15.36 5.39 12.20
N THR A 2 16.16 5.82 11.24
CA THR A 2 15.96 7.10 10.53
C THR A 2 15.11 6.88 9.28
N LEU A 3 14.09 7.71 9.06
CA LEU A 3 13.32 7.68 7.81
C LEU A 3 14.11 8.33 6.66
N PRO A 4 13.83 7.97 5.40
CA PRO A 4 14.39 8.66 4.24
C PRO A 4 14.20 10.19 4.31
N PRO A 5 15.21 11.01 3.98
CA PRO A 5 15.12 12.47 4.06
C PRO A 5 13.98 13.05 3.22
N ASN A 6 13.65 12.43 2.09
CA ASN A 6 12.55 12.86 1.22
C ASN A 6 11.15 12.64 1.83
N TYR A 7 11.05 12.04 3.02
CA TYR A 7 9.81 11.94 3.78
C TYR A 7 9.60 13.13 4.74
N GLU A 8 10.60 14.00 4.90
CA GLU A 8 10.51 15.18 5.77
C GLU A 8 9.33 16.07 5.36
N ILE A 9 8.48 16.39 6.32
CA ILE A 9 7.36 17.32 6.12
C ILE A 9 7.92 18.74 6.24
N THR A 10 7.93 19.46 5.13
CA THR A 10 8.41 20.85 5.08
C THR A 10 7.25 21.83 4.97
N SER A 11 7.51 23.13 5.11
CA SER A 11 6.53 24.18 4.82
C SER A 11 6.35 24.48 3.32
N GLY A 12 7.14 23.83 2.45
CA GLY A 12 7.04 23.93 0.99
C GLY A 12 6.37 22.71 0.37
N ASP A 13 6.43 22.62 -0.96
CA ASP A 13 5.81 21.53 -1.74
C ASP A 13 6.70 20.25 -1.79
N LEU A 14 7.31 19.89 -0.66
CA LEU A 14 8.19 18.73 -0.51
C LEU A 14 7.76 17.84 0.64
N GLY A 15 7.81 16.52 0.41
CA GLY A 15 7.63 15.50 1.42
C GLY A 15 6.28 14.83 1.41
N ILE A 16 5.94 14.23 2.56
CA ILE A 16 4.70 13.52 2.79
C ILE A 16 3.51 14.49 2.77
N ARG A 17 2.41 14.09 2.13
CA ARG A 17 1.14 14.83 2.17
C ARG A 17 0.44 14.61 3.51
N ARG A 18 -0.36 15.59 3.93
CA ARG A 18 -1.25 15.44 5.08
C ARG A 18 -2.13 14.20 4.87
N ASN A 19 -2.22 13.35 5.91
CA ASN A 19 -3.01 12.12 5.89
C ASN A 19 -2.57 11.10 4.82
N LYS A 20 -1.27 11.07 4.49
CA LYS A 20 -0.65 10.13 3.53
C LYS A 20 0.76 9.71 3.96
N ALA A 21 0.97 9.56 5.27
CA ALA A 21 2.29 9.26 5.83
C ALA A 21 2.69 7.79 5.60
N VAL A 22 3.78 7.36 6.24
CA VAL A 22 4.11 5.93 6.28
C VAL A 22 3.00 5.21 7.04
N GLU A 23 2.28 4.33 6.35
CA GLU A 23 1.14 3.59 6.89
C GLU A 23 1.40 2.08 6.83
N ALA A 24 2.08 1.63 5.78
CA ALA A 24 2.38 0.23 5.57
C ALA A 24 3.82 -0.12 5.99
N ILE A 25 3.99 -1.21 6.74
CA ILE A 25 5.31 -1.70 7.18
C ILE A 25 5.35 -3.23 7.32
N THR A 26 6.50 -3.84 7.01
CA THR A 26 6.71 -5.28 7.16
C THR A 26 8.18 -5.65 7.37
N PHE A 27 8.43 -6.75 8.07
CA PHE A 27 9.75 -7.38 8.15
C PHE A 27 9.88 -8.47 7.07
N GLY A 28 11.00 -8.44 6.34
CA GLY A 28 11.40 -9.44 5.36
C GLY A 28 12.79 -10.01 5.64
N ALA A 29 13.26 -10.92 4.77
CA ALA A 29 14.60 -11.51 4.82
C ALA A 29 15.00 -12.04 6.21
N GLY A 30 14.14 -12.85 6.83
CA GLY A 30 14.37 -13.39 8.18
C GLY A 30 14.39 -12.32 9.29
N GLY A 31 13.76 -11.16 9.06
CA GLY A 31 13.70 -10.06 10.03
C GLY A 31 14.89 -9.10 9.98
N THR A 32 15.76 -9.21 8.98
CA THR A 32 16.94 -8.33 8.79
C THR A 32 16.62 -7.08 7.97
N MET A 33 15.54 -7.12 7.18
CA MET A 33 15.10 -6.03 6.32
C MET A 33 13.73 -5.55 6.75
N LEU A 34 13.59 -4.25 6.95
CA LEU A 34 12.31 -3.58 7.11
C LEU A 34 11.91 -2.96 5.78
N THR A 35 10.66 -3.14 5.36
CA THR A 35 10.10 -2.45 4.20
C THR A 35 8.91 -1.62 4.63
N SER A 36 8.88 -0.36 4.24
CA SER A 36 7.76 0.56 4.48
C SER A 36 7.24 1.16 3.17
N ALA A 37 5.98 1.56 3.15
CA ALA A 37 5.41 2.37 2.07
C ALA A 37 4.71 3.59 2.66
N VAL A 38 4.86 4.73 1.98
CA VAL A 38 3.96 5.88 2.19
C VAL A 38 2.61 5.54 1.57
N GLU A 39 1.53 5.90 2.26
CA GLU A 39 0.16 5.63 1.81
C GLU A 39 -0.12 6.26 0.45
N GLY A 40 0.35 7.50 0.24
CA GLY A 40 0.13 8.28 -0.97
C GLY A 40 1.41 8.85 -1.60
N PRO A 41 1.31 9.52 -2.76
CA PRO A 41 2.46 10.12 -3.43
C PRO A 41 3.03 11.26 -2.60
N LEU A 42 4.36 11.41 -2.61
CA LEU A 42 4.99 12.62 -2.08
C LEU A 42 4.55 13.85 -2.89
N LEU A 43 4.56 15.03 -2.27
CA LEU A 43 4.17 16.29 -2.90
C LEU A 43 4.90 16.53 -4.22
N GLN A 44 6.21 16.30 -4.22
CA GLN A 44 7.07 16.50 -5.37
C GLN A 44 6.99 15.39 -6.42
N ASP A 45 6.46 14.22 -6.10
CA ASP A 45 6.40 13.08 -7.02
C ASP A 45 5.22 13.16 -7.99
N GLY A 46 4.17 13.91 -7.64
CA GLY A 46 3.01 14.14 -8.50
C GLY A 46 1.69 14.29 -7.72
N PRO A 47 0.57 14.45 -8.43
CA PRO A 47 -0.76 14.53 -7.82
C PRO A 47 -1.21 13.16 -7.26
N GLU A 48 -2.21 13.21 -6.38
CA GLU A 48 -2.94 12.04 -5.87
C GLU A 48 -3.75 11.35 -6.98
N PRO A 49 -4.16 10.08 -6.79
CA PRO A 49 -5.00 9.36 -7.74
C PRO A 49 -6.28 10.13 -8.10
N THR A 50 -6.67 10.05 -9.37
CA THR A 50 -7.91 10.64 -9.90
C THR A 50 -8.75 9.56 -10.59
N LEU A 51 -9.87 9.92 -11.21
CA LEU A 51 -10.64 8.98 -12.03
C LEU A 51 -9.89 8.54 -13.29
N GLN A 52 -8.91 9.33 -13.75
CA GLN A 52 -8.20 9.13 -15.01
C GLN A 52 -6.84 8.46 -14.83
N HIS A 53 -6.15 8.73 -13.72
CA HIS A 53 -4.80 8.20 -13.48
C HIS A 53 -4.59 7.77 -12.02
N GLY A 54 -3.70 6.81 -11.82
CA GLY A 54 -3.16 6.46 -10.51
C GLY A 54 -2.06 7.42 -10.05
N ALA A 55 -1.24 7.00 -9.08
CA ALA A 55 -0.11 7.79 -8.59
C ALA A 55 1.09 6.92 -8.20
N PRO A 56 2.33 7.44 -8.27
CA PRO A 56 3.49 6.73 -7.75
C PRO A 56 3.62 6.93 -6.23
N VAL A 57 3.71 5.84 -5.46
CA VAL A 57 4.05 5.89 -4.03
C VAL A 57 5.44 5.31 -3.79
N ARG A 58 6.13 5.73 -2.73
CA ARG A 58 7.49 5.25 -2.43
C ARG A 58 7.46 4.07 -1.47
N VAL A 59 8.09 2.98 -1.89
CA VAL A 59 8.37 1.79 -1.07
C VAL A 59 9.86 1.81 -0.72
N THR A 60 10.19 1.85 0.56
CA THR A 60 11.56 1.94 1.07
C THR A 60 11.96 0.63 1.74
N GLN A 61 13.09 0.07 1.34
CA GLN A 61 13.77 -1.02 2.04
C GLN A 61 14.88 -0.45 2.91
N GLN A 62 14.90 -0.85 4.18
CA GLN A 62 15.90 -0.41 5.15
C GLN A 62 16.48 -1.61 5.92
N SER A 63 17.73 -1.49 6.36
CA SER A 63 18.27 -2.37 7.39
C SER A 63 17.58 -2.08 8.74
N ARG A 64 17.70 -2.99 9.72
CA ARG A 64 17.16 -2.76 11.07
C ARG A 64 17.74 -1.51 11.75
N ASP A 65 18.98 -1.15 11.40
CA ASP A 65 19.67 0.01 11.96
C ASP A 65 19.25 1.33 11.28
N GLY A 66 18.44 1.24 10.21
CA GLY A 66 17.84 2.37 9.50
C GLY A 66 18.57 2.78 8.23
N GLU A 67 19.59 2.04 7.80
CA GLU A 67 20.25 2.29 6.50
C GLU A 67 19.26 2.08 5.36
N VAL A 68 19.11 3.05 4.46
CA VAL A 68 18.26 2.93 3.27
C VAL A 68 18.97 2.09 2.20
N LEU A 69 18.52 0.85 2.06
CA LEU A 69 19.07 -0.14 1.13
C LEU A 69 18.57 0.10 -0.30
N GLY A 70 17.34 0.57 -0.45
CA GLY A 70 16.71 0.88 -1.72
C GLY A 70 15.38 1.59 -1.54
N GLN A 71 14.98 2.35 -2.55
CA GLN A 71 13.64 2.94 -2.61
C GLN A 71 13.08 2.78 -4.02
N PHE A 72 11.80 2.46 -4.13
CA PHE A 72 11.18 2.06 -5.39
C PHE A 72 9.82 2.75 -5.55
N ALA A 73 9.44 3.04 -6.79
CA ALA A 73 8.11 3.56 -7.10
C ALA A 73 7.12 2.41 -7.25
N TYR A 74 6.05 2.41 -6.46
CA TYR A 74 4.91 1.51 -6.60
C TYR A 74 3.76 2.24 -7.31
N PRO A 75 3.18 1.68 -8.39
CA PRO A 75 2.11 2.33 -9.14
C PRO A 75 0.75 2.06 -8.48
N LEU A 76 0.22 3.02 -7.74
CA LEU A 76 -1.10 2.95 -7.10
C LEU A 76 -2.23 3.04 -8.13
N GLU A 77 -3.34 2.33 -7.92
CA GLU A 77 -4.50 2.42 -8.81
C GLU A 77 -5.14 3.83 -8.80
N ARG A 78 -5.92 4.09 -9.85
CA ARG A 78 -6.80 5.26 -9.98
C ARG A 78 -8.05 5.11 -9.10
N ILE A 79 -8.75 6.21 -8.82
CA ILE A 79 -10.09 6.17 -8.24
C ILE A 79 -11.04 5.45 -9.21
N PHE A 80 -11.78 4.46 -8.69
CA PHE A 80 -12.55 3.54 -9.54
C PHE A 80 -13.90 4.10 -10.00
N THR A 81 -14.50 5.02 -9.27
CA THR A 81 -15.79 5.65 -9.59
C THR A 81 -15.88 7.05 -9.00
N ALA A 82 -16.74 7.89 -9.57
CA ALA A 82 -16.99 9.23 -9.03
C ALA A 82 -17.77 9.14 -7.70
N PRO A 83 -17.49 10.04 -6.73
CA PRO A 83 -18.32 10.17 -5.54
C PRO A 83 -19.69 10.74 -5.88
N ASP A 84 -20.70 10.43 -5.07
CA ASP A 84 -22.07 10.92 -5.22
C ASP A 84 -22.31 12.33 -4.65
N GLY A 85 -21.31 12.92 -3.98
CA GLY A 85 -21.40 14.23 -3.33
C GLY A 85 -22.00 14.22 -1.92
N SER A 86 -22.26 13.05 -1.34
CA SER A 86 -22.80 12.90 0.02
C SER A 86 -21.79 13.23 1.14
N SER A 87 -20.50 13.29 0.82
CA SER A 87 -19.42 13.52 1.78
C SER A 87 -18.54 14.70 1.38
N THR A 88 -18.01 15.40 2.38
CA THR A 88 -16.96 16.42 2.21
C THR A 88 -15.57 15.81 2.11
N TYR A 89 -15.40 14.53 2.46
CA TYR A 89 -14.14 13.81 2.30
C TYR A 89 -13.95 13.41 0.83
N PRO A 90 -12.81 13.74 0.21
CA PRO A 90 -12.54 13.36 -1.17
C PRO A 90 -12.40 11.82 -1.29
N PRO A 91 -12.68 11.25 -2.47
CA PRO A 91 -12.32 9.87 -2.73
C PRO A 91 -10.81 9.71 -2.65
N ASP A 92 -10.37 8.57 -2.13
CA ASP A 92 -8.97 8.37 -1.78
C ASP A 92 -8.53 6.94 -2.12
N THR A 93 -7.32 6.79 -2.63
CA THR A 93 -6.67 5.48 -2.81
C THR A 93 -5.29 5.53 -2.16
N GLY A 94 -4.96 4.51 -1.38
CA GLY A 94 -3.71 4.42 -0.66
C GLY A 94 -3.20 2.99 -0.45
N VAL A 95 -2.00 2.89 0.12
CA VAL A 95 -1.38 1.63 0.56
C VAL A 95 -1.39 1.54 2.08
N PRO A 96 -2.45 0.97 2.68
CA PRO A 96 -2.49 0.79 4.13
C PRO A 96 -1.64 -0.38 4.62
N ALA A 97 -1.40 -1.40 3.79
CA ALA A 97 -0.60 -2.55 4.19
C ALA A 97 0.34 -3.06 3.09
N ILE A 98 1.52 -3.51 3.53
CA ILE A 98 2.50 -4.24 2.74
C ILE A 98 2.96 -5.44 3.56
N LEU A 99 3.19 -6.58 2.91
CA LEU A 99 3.54 -7.82 3.59
C LEU A 99 4.59 -8.58 2.78
N ALA A 100 5.78 -8.76 3.35
CA ALA A 100 6.87 -9.46 2.66
C ALA A 100 6.54 -10.94 2.46
N HIS A 101 6.85 -11.48 1.28
CA HIS A 101 6.77 -12.92 1.06
C HIS A 101 7.90 -13.63 1.84
N PRO A 102 7.58 -14.63 2.68
CA PRO A 102 8.59 -15.31 3.45
C PRO A 102 9.46 -16.18 2.55
N GLY A 103 10.77 -16.05 2.71
CA GLY A 103 11.75 -16.73 1.88
C GLY A 103 11.98 -16.10 0.50
N ASP A 104 11.30 -15.01 0.16
CA ASP A 104 11.48 -14.31 -1.13
C ASP A 104 11.72 -12.80 -0.96
N PRO A 105 12.95 -12.39 -0.57
CA PRO A 105 13.30 -10.98 -0.39
C PRO A 105 13.02 -10.14 -1.64
N GLY A 106 12.28 -9.04 -1.45
CA GLY A 106 11.91 -8.14 -2.54
C GLY A 106 10.63 -8.52 -3.28
N ARG A 107 9.89 -9.54 -2.82
CA ARG A 107 8.50 -9.81 -3.24
C ARG A 107 7.53 -9.53 -2.08
N TYR A 108 6.39 -8.94 -2.38
CA TYR A 108 5.42 -8.46 -1.40
C TYR A 108 3.99 -8.71 -1.87
N LEU A 109 3.09 -8.89 -0.91
CA LEU A 109 1.71 -8.50 -1.09
C LEU A 109 1.56 -7.02 -0.71
N VAL A 110 0.79 -6.28 -1.50
CA VAL A 110 0.36 -4.92 -1.19
C VAL A 110 -1.16 -4.90 -1.17
N LEU A 111 -1.72 -4.33 -0.11
CA LEU A 111 -3.13 -4.04 0.01
C LEU A 111 -3.34 -2.62 -0.51
N GLU A 112 -4.13 -2.46 -1.56
CA GLU A 112 -4.63 -1.16 -1.98
C GLU A 112 -6.06 -0.98 -1.48
N ARG A 113 -6.31 0.18 -0.90
CA ARG A 113 -7.62 0.58 -0.39
C ARG A 113 -8.06 1.83 -1.12
N THR A 114 -9.25 1.78 -1.71
CA THR A 114 -9.94 2.96 -2.22
C THR A 114 -11.25 3.16 -1.47
N TRP A 115 -11.52 4.38 -1.00
CA TRP A 115 -12.84 4.76 -0.48
C TRP A 115 -13.47 5.84 -1.36
N VAL A 116 -14.75 5.69 -1.66
CA VAL A 116 -15.53 6.68 -2.42
C VAL A 116 -16.91 6.84 -1.81
N ALA A 117 -17.30 8.08 -1.49
CA ALA A 117 -18.64 8.40 -1.00
C ALA A 117 -19.74 7.87 -1.95
N GLY A 118 -20.74 7.19 -1.38
CA GLY A 118 -21.83 6.52 -2.12
C GLY A 118 -21.47 5.16 -2.73
N ALA A 119 -20.19 4.84 -2.91
CA ALA A 119 -19.74 3.56 -3.48
C ALA A 119 -19.00 2.64 -2.50
N GLY A 120 -18.57 3.16 -1.35
CA GLY A 120 -17.93 2.41 -0.28
C GLY A 120 -16.47 2.05 -0.58
N TYR A 121 -15.99 0.99 0.07
CA TYR A 121 -14.62 0.51 -0.05
C TYR A 121 -14.41 -0.43 -1.24
N LYS A 122 -13.27 -0.24 -1.91
CA LYS A 122 -12.67 -1.22 -2.81
C LYS A 122 -11.32 -1.62 -2.25
N ILE A 123 -11.18 -2.88 -1.89
CA ILE A 123 -9.96 -3.44 -1.31
C ILE A 123 -9.39 -4.49 -2.27
N ARG A 124 -8.14 -4.33 -2.67
CA ARG A 124 -7.46 -5.23 -3.60
C ARG A 124 -6.10 -5.65 -3.09
N LEU A 125 -5.80 -6.92 -3.26
CA LEU A 125 -4.49 -7.50 -3.00
C LEU A 125 -3.70 -7.61 -4.29
N PHE A 126 -2.47 -7.12 -4.27
CA PHE A 126 -1.54 -7.19 -5.39
C PHE A 126 -0.27 -7.93 -4.98
N ASP A 127 0.16 -8.87 -5.81
CA ASP A 127 1.52 -9.41 -5.77
C ASP A 127 2.46 -8.44 -6.47
N THR A 128 3.54 -8.04 -5.82
CA THR A 128 4.48 -7.07 -6.38
C THR A 128 5.92 -7.39 -6.02
N THR A 129 6.87 -6.82 -6.77
CA THR A 129 8.29 -7.02 -6.52
C THR A 129 9.14 -5.82 -6.89
N THR A 130 10.20 -5.58 -6.12
CA THR A 130 11.24 -4.57 -6.38
C THR A 130 12.26 -5.05 -7.42
N ARG A 131 12.32 -6.36 -7.72
CA ARG A 131 13.29 -6.91 -8.69
C ARG A 131 13.09 -6.29 -10.07
N GLY A 132 14.08 -5.60 -10.60
CA GLY A 132 13.99 -4.94 -11.92
C GLY A 132 13.23 -3.61 -11.92
N ALA A 133 12.76 -3.14 -10.76
CA ALA A 133 12.35 -1.74 -10.61
C ALA A 133 13.59 -0.86 -10.47
N THR A 134 13.48 0.40 -10.90
CA THR A 134 14.56 1.39 -10.73
C THR A 134 14.69 1.76 -9.25
N ASP A 135 15.93 1.75 -8.72
CA ASP A 135 16.24 2.31 -7.40
C ASP A 135 16.22 3.84 -7.49
N VAL A 136 15.24 4.46 -6.82
CA VAL A 136 14.96 5.89 -6.84
C VAL A 136 15.40 6.60 -5.55
N ARG A 137 16.18 5.96 -4.67
CA ARG A 137 16.58 6.55 -3.38
C ARG A 137 17.41 7.84 -3.48
N ARG A 138 17.98 8.12 -4.66
CA ARG A 138 18.76 9.35 -4.96
C ARG A 138 18.02 10.31 -5.90
N ILE A 139 16.72 10.07 -6.13
CA ILE A 139 15.87 10.90 -6.99
C ILE A 139 14.91 11.65 -6.07
N ASP A 140 15.07 12.98 -6.00
CA ASP A 140 14.26 13.82 -5.11
C ASP A 140 12.79 13.86 -5.52
N SER A 141 12.54 13.96 -6.84
CA SER A 141 11.21 13.94 -7.46
C SER A 141 11.15 12.91 -8.58
N LEU A 142 10.14 12.04 -8.56
CA LEU A 142 9.89 11.08 -9.64
C LEU A 142 9.35 11.73 -10.92
N LYS A 143 8.86 12.97 -10.83
CA LYS A 143 8.24 13.68 -11.95
C LYS A 143 9.27 13.96 -13.05
N GLY A 144 8.93 13.59 -14.28
CA GLY A 144 9.79 13.81 -15.45
C GLY A 144 10.98 12.85 -15.58
N HIS A 145 11.17 11.93 -14.63
CA HIS A 145 12.18 10.88 -14.73
C HIS A 145 11.62 9.65 -15.43
N LYS A 146 12.43 9.03 -16.29
CA LYS A 146 12.15 7.70 -16.84
C LYS A 146 12.56 6.65 -15.81
N ILE A 147 11.57 6.09 -15.12
CA ILE A 147 11.75 5.04 -14.12
C ILE A 147 10.95 3.80 -14.52
N VAL A 148 11.45 2.63 -14.13
CA VAL A 148 10.68 1.38 -14.18
C VAL A 148 10.06 1.19 -12.79
N PRO A 149 8.74 1.33 -12.63
CA PRO A 149 8.10 1.12 -11.33
C PRO A 149 8.10 -0.39 -10.98
N MET A 150 7.78 -0.68 -9.72
CA MET A 150 7.46 -2.04 -9.29
C MET A 150 6.33 -2.60 -10.16
N ARG A 151 6.51 -3.82 -10.65
CA ARG A 151 5.43 -4.54 -11.34
C ARG A 151 4.47 -5.09 -10.30
N LYS A 152 3.18 -5.08 -10.61
CA LYS A 152 2.14 -5.66 -9.75
C LYS A 152 1.17 -6.53 -10.54
N LYS A 153 0.61 -7.55 -9.89
CA LYS A 153 -0.43 -8.44 -10.43
C LYS A 153 -1.56 -8.56 -9.41
N LEU A 154 -2.80 -8.38 -9.86
CA LEU A 154 -3.97 -8.57 -8.99
C LEU A 154 -4.03 -10.03 -8.52
N VAL A 155 -4.15 -10.21 -7.20
CA VAL A 155 -4.31 -11.51 -6.53
C VAL A 155 -5.78 -11.71 -6.17
N ALA A 156 -6.39 -10.73 -5.52
CA ALA A 156 -7.79 -10.78 -5.13
C ALA A 156 -8.42 -9.38 -5.10
N ASP A 157 -9.71 -9.32 -5.40
CA ASP A 157 -10.59 -8.18 -5.12
C ASP A 157 -11.57 -8.66 -4.05
N LEU A 158 -11.57 -8.04 -2.87
CA LEU A 158 -12.36 -8.55 -1.74
C LEU A 158 -13.86 -8.56 -2.05
N ALA A 159 -14.32 -7.71 -2.98
CA ALA A 159 -15.72 -7.69 -3.42
C ALA A 159 -16.14 -8.99 -4.12
N THR A 160 -15.20 -9.81 -4.61
CA THR A 160 -15.52 -11.08 -5.31
C THR A 160 -15.44 -12.31 -4.41
N LEU A 161 -15.11 -12.14 -3.13
CA LEU A 161 -14.86 -13.26 -2.20
C LEU A 161 -16.11 -13.71 -1.42
N GLY A 162 -17.29 -13.16 -1.74
CA GLY A 162 -18.54 -13.52 -1.05
C GLY A 162 -18.59 -13.07 0.41
N LEU A 163 -17.83 -12.05 0.78
CA LEU A 163 -17.88 -11.43 2.11
C LEU A 163 -19.23 -10.75 2.31
N SER A 164 -19.75 -10.77 3.54
CA SER A 164 -21.01 -10.08 3.88
C SER A 164 -20.93 -8.57 3.68
N ARG A 165 -19.74 -7.99 3.85
CA ARG A 165 -19.37 -6.62 3.51
C ARG A 165 -17.86 -6.52 3.27
N VAL A 166 -17.47 -5.48 2.52
CA VAL A 166 -16.08 -5.03 2.40
C VAL A 166 -15.96 -3.72 3.16
N ASP A 167 -14.98 -3.63 4.06
CA ASP A 167 -14.76 -2.47 4.93
C ASP A 167 -13.31 -1.98 4.86
N ASN A 168 -12.95 -1.01 5.70
CA ASN A 168 -11.64 -0.35 5.83
C ASN A 168 -10.52 -1.34 6.20
N THR A 169 -10.20 -2.26 5.31
CA THR A 169 -9.17 -3.30 5.52
C THR A 169 -7.80 -2.63 5.44
N GLU A 170 -7.06 -2.70 6.54
CA GLU A 170 -5.79 -1.96 6.70
C GLU A 170 -4.66 -2.80 7.30
N GLY A 171 -4.97 -4.00 7.80
CA GLY A 171 -3.96 -4.92 8.31
C GLY A 171 -3.95 -6.23 7.53
N MET A 172 -2.76 -6.83 7.41
CA MET A 172 -2.62 -8.21 6.96
C MET A 172 -1.38 -8.90 7.53
N THR A 173 -1.46 -10.22 7.70
CA THR A 173 -0.33 -11.05 8.12
C THR A 173 -0.43 -12.46 7.54
N TRP A 174 0.73 -13.11 7.42
CA TRP A 174 0.78 -14.53 7.08
C TRP A 174 0.42 -15.38 8.29
N GLY A 175 -0.44 -16.37 8.05
CA GLY A 175 -0.70 -17.48 8.96
C GLY A 175 0.10 -18.73 8.60
N PRO A 176 -0.29 -19.89 9.17
CA PRO A 176 0.33 -21.18 8.88
C PRO A 176 0.08 -21.63 7.43
N THR A 177 0.86 -22.62 7.00
CA THR A 177 0.57 -23.38 5.78
C THR A 177 -0.49 -24.43 6.10
N LEU A 178 -1.54 -24.48 5.29
CA LEU A 178 -2.64 -25.43 5.38
C LEU A 178 -2.22 -26.82 4.86
N PRO A 179 -2.94 -27.90 5.23
CA PRO A 179 -2.60 -29.27 4.79
C PRO A 179 -2.57 -29.47 3.27
N ASP A 180 -3.28 -28.64 2.52
CA ASP A 180 -3.33 -28.67 1.05
C ASP A 180 -2.24 -27.82 0.37
N GLY A 181 -1.31 -27.28 1.17
CA GLY A 181 -0.16 -26.49 0.73
C GLY A 181 -0.45 -25.01 0.52
N GLU A 182 -1.71 -24.56 0.65
CA GLU A 182 -2.02 -23.14 0.65
C GLU A 182 -1.46 -22.44 1.89
N ARG A 183 -1.11 -21.17 1.77
CA ARG A 183 -0.73 -20.36 2.93
C ARG A 183 -1.89 -19.49 3.36
N THR A 184 -2.18 -19.50 4.66
CA THR A 184 -3.19 -18.60 5.21
C THR A 184 -2.70 -17.15 5.13
N LEU A 185 -3.55 -16.27 4.62
CA LEU A 185 -3.45 -14.82 4.76
C LEU A 185 -4.60 -14.35 5.66
N VAL A 186 -4.28 -13.65 6.74
CA VAL A 186 -5.27 -13.03 7.63
C VAL A 186 -5.28 -11.54 7.34
N LEU A 187 -6.46 -10.97 7.13
CA LEU A 187 -6.70 -9.54 6.97
C LEU A 187 -7.60 -9.02 8.08
N VAL A 188 -7.48 -7.74 8.41
CA VAL A 188 -8.32 -7.06 9.40
C VAL A 188 -8.73 -5.67 8.92
N SER A 189 -9.99 -5.30 9.17
CA SER A 189 -10.48 -3.94 9.00
C SER A 189 -10.48 -3.13 10.27
N ASP A 190 -10.21 -1.83 10.13
CA ASP A 190 -10.41 -0.81 11.14
C ASP A 190 -11.88 -0.35 11.12
N ASP A 191 -12.51 -0.24 12.28
CA ASP A 191 -13.86 0.32 12.39
C ASP A 191 -13.88 1.85 12.50
N ASN A 192 -12.72 2.52 12.48
CA ASN A 192 -12.60 3.98 12.61
C ASN A 192 -13.32 4.54 13.85
N PHE A 193 -13.65 3.70 14.85
CA PHE A 193 -14.57 4.04 15.94
C PHE A 193 -15.93 4.62 15.48
N ALA A 194 -16.39 4.23 14.28
CA ALA A 194 -17.63 4.70 13.68
C ALA A 194 -18.72 3.63 13.75
N GLU A 195 -19.98 4.05 13.99
CA GLU A 195 -21.11 3.11 14.15
C GLU A 195 -21.41 2.30 12.88
N ASP A 196 -21.04 2.81 11.70
CA ASP A 196 -21.30 2.20 10.41
C ASP A 196 -20.15 1.34 9.87
N ALA A 197 -19.00 1.32 10.55
CA ALA A 197 -17.84 0.51 10.21
C ALA A 197 -17.65 -0.64 11.22
N VAL A 198 -17.03 -1.73 10.78
CA VAL A 198 -16.83 -2.92 11.61
C VAL A 198 -15.40 -3.42 11.57
N THR A 199 -14.93 -3.93 12.71
CA THR A 199 -13.74 -4.78 12.75
C THR A 199 -14.13 -6.16 12.19
N GLN A 200 -13.61 -6.50 11.02
CA GLN A 200 -13.80 -7.77 10.33
C GLN A 200 -12.46 -8.48 10.19
N ILE A 201 -12.41 -9.77 10.50
CA ILE A 201 -11.26 -10.63 10.23
C ILE A 201 -11.59 -11.53 9.05
N VAL A 202 -10.77 -11.49 8.00
CA VAL A 202 -10.90 -12.34 6.81
C VAL A 202 -9.69 -13.27 6.74
N ALA A 203 -9.92 -14.57 6.56
CA ALA A 203 -8.85 -15.55 6.35
C ALA A 203 -8.97 -16.18 4.96
N LEU A 204 -7.89 -16.11 4.17
CA LEU A 204 -7.82 -16.64 2.81
C LEU A 204 -6.73 -17.71 2.72
N GLY A 205 -6.95 -18.76 1.92
CA GLY A 205 -5.87 -19.63 1.45
C GLY A 205 -5.29 -19.09 0.15
N ILE A 206 -3.97 -18.90 0.08
CA ILE A 206 -3.27 -18.38 -1.09
C ILE A 206 -2.18 -19.36 -1.54
N ARG A 207 -2.07 -19.58 -2.86
CA ARG A 207 -0.99 -20.33 -3.52
C ARG A 207 0.02 -19.40 -4.18
#